data_AF-A0A2T4I1W6-F1
#
_entry.id   AF-A0A2T4I1W6-F1
#
_cell.length_a   1.000
_cell.length_b   1.000
_cell.length_c   1.000
_cell.angle_alpha   90.00
_cell.angle_beta   90.00
_cell.angle_gamma   90.00
#
_symmetry.space_group_name_H-M   'P 1'
#
loop_
_entity.id
_entity.type
_entity.pdbx_description
1 polymer ?
#
loop_
_entity_poly.entity_id
_entity_poly.type
_entity_poly.pdbx_seq_one_letter_code
_entity_poly.pdbx_strand_id
1 'polypeptide(L)'
;MAGFPLSFRAALTAIALLAVAGCVAPEAPPPPPPPPAPAPPPPPSPLAWEDAPLTPGDWRYDRGTARFGVAGQPAELVLACQADRTILLSRAAPAGSTANGIDVTTSYGKRRLPATPAAQGLTARLAASDGLLDWMAFSRGRFRIDTEGLPALTIPAWAEVARVVEDCRK
;
A
#
# COMPACT_ATOMS: atom_id res chain seq x y z
N MET A 1 114.38 17.68 -11.59
CA MET A 1 113.42 18.74 -11.19
C MET A 1 112.42 18.92 -12.31
N ALA A 2 111.14 19.11 -11.95
CA ALA A 2 109.96 19.31 -12.81
C ALA A 2 109.53 18.06 -13.62
N GLY A 3 108.25 17.67 -13.74
CA GLY A 3 106.98 18.23 -13.28
C GLY A 3 105.83 17.71 -14.18
N PHE A 4 104.63 17.57 -13.59
CA PHE A 4 103.29 17.45 -14.21
C PHE A 4 102.85 16.10 -14.84
N PRO A 5 101.52 15.80 -14.97
CA PRO A 5 100.32 16.44 -14.38
C PRO A 5 99.31 15.50 -13.67
N LEU A 6 98.56 16.13 -12.77
CA LEU A 6 97.35 15.70 -12.05
C LEU A 6 96.10 15.38 -12.92
N SER A 7 96.20 15.06 -14.21
CA SER A 7 95.03 15.09 -15.12
C SER A 7 94.22 13.78 -15.23
N PHE A 8 94.61 12.68 -14.58
CA PHE A 8 93.98 11.37 -14.86
C PHE A 8 92.82 10.98 -13.93
N ARG A 9 92.59 11.71 -12.82
CA ARG A 9 91.54 11.38 -11.85
C ARG A 9 90.20 12.10 -12.08
N ALA A 10 90.17 13.13 -12.93
CA ALA A 10 88.96 13.92 -13.18
C ALA A 10 88.03 13.35 -14.27
N ALA A 11 88.50 12.41 -15.10
CA ALA A 11 87.71 11.86 -16.21
C ALA A 11 86.77 10.71 -15.81
N LEU A 12 87.01 10.06 -14.65
CA LEU A 12 86.25 8.88 -14.22
C LEU A 12 84.99 9.21 -13.41
N THR A 13 84.87 10.41 -12.84
CA THR A 13 83.68 10.83 -12.07
C THR A 13 82.58 11.45 -12.93
N ALA A 14 82.86 11.87 -14.16
CA ALA A 14 81.87 12.50 -15.05
C ALA A 14 81.01 11.49 -15.83
N ILE A 15 81.47 10.25 -16.04
CA ILE A 15 80.75 9.23 -16.82
C ILE A 15 79.70 8.48 -15.97
N ALA A 16 79.89 8.41 -14.65
CA ALA A 16 78.96 7.71 -13.75
C ALA A 16 77.63 8.45 -13.49
N LEU A 17 77.56 9.75 -13.81
CA LEU A 17 76.37 10.59 -13.57
C LEU A 17 75.42 10.70 -14.77
N LEU A 18 75.78 10.18 -15.96
CA LEU A 18 74.93 10.24 -17.15
C LEU A 18 74.10 8.97 -17.44
N ALA A 19 74.24 7.90 -16.65
CA ALA A 19 73.65 6.60 -16.97
C ALA A 19 72.27 6.32 -16.34
N VAL A 20 71.65 7.25 -15.61
CA VAL A 20 70.42 6.99 -14.82
C VAL A 20 69.18 7.73 -15.35
N ALA A 21 69.25 8.42 -16.49
CA ALA A 21 68.16 9.27 -16.98
C ALA A 21 67.20 8.59 -17.98
N GLY A 22 67.20 7.26 -18.10
CA GLY A 22 66.60 6.57 -19.25
C GLY A 22 65.70 5.38 -18.93
N CYS A 23 64.81 5.45 -17.93
CA CYS A 23 63.72 4.47 -17.78
C CYS A 23 62.52 5.09 -17.05
N VAL A 24 61.76 5.94 -17.76
CA VAL A 24 60.38 6.24 -17.36
C VAL A 24 59.47 5.33 -18.17
N ALA A 25 58.90 4.31 -17.52
CA ALA A 25 57.88 3.49 -18.14
C ALA A 25 56.65 4.37 -18.45
N PRO A 26 56.05 4.28 -19.65
CA PRO A 26 54.83 5.01 -19.93
C PRO A 26 53.72 4.57 -18.96
N GLU A 27 53.11 5.54 -18.28
CA GLU A 27 51.98 5.32 -17.37
C GLU A 27 50.87 4.59 -18.14
N ALA A 28 50.45 3.42 -17.64
CA ALA A 28 49.34 2.69 -18.23
C ALA A 28 48.08 3.56 -18.16
N PRO A 29 47.32 3.72 -19.27
CA PRO A 29 46.10 4.51 -19.24
C PRO A 29 45.14 3.93 -18.20
N PRO A 30 44.45 4.79 -17.42
CA PRO A 30 43.56 4.34 -16.36
C PRO A 30 42.48 3.41 -16.95
N PRO A 31 42.11 2.34 -16.23
CA PRO A 31 41.08 1.42 -16.69
C PRO A 31 39.76 2.19 -16.92
N PRO A 32 38.99 1.83 -17.95
CA PRO A 32 37.73 2.50 -18.23
C PRO A 32 36.79 2.35 -17.03
N PRO A 33 35.98 3.39 -16.72
CA PRO A 33 35.06 3.35 -15.60
C PRO A 33 34.09 2.17 -15.76
N PRO A 34 33.72 1.49 -14.67
CA PRO A 34 32.78 0.39 -14.73
C PRO A 34 31.44 0.87 -15.30
N PRO A 35 30.74 0.02 -16.08
CA PRO A 35 29.46 0.40 -16.66
C PRO A 35 28.47 0.80 -15.55
N PRO A 36 27.59 1.78 -15.80
CA PRO A 36 26.58 2.20 -14.84
C PRO A 36 25.76 0.99 -14.36
N ALA A 37 25.49 0.93 -13.06
CA ALA A 37 24.64 -0.10 -12.49
C ALA A 37 23.23 -0.05 -13.15
N PRO A 38 22.60 -1.21 -13.42
CA PRO A 38 21.24 -1.24 -13.93
C PRO A 38 20.28 -0.48 -13.01
N ALA A 39 19.35 0.26 -13.59
CA ALA A 39 18.32 0.95 -12.82
C ALA A 39 17.49 -0.07 -12.00
N PRO A 40 17.09 0.26 -10.75
CA PRO A 40 16.24 -0.61 -9.97
C PRO A 40 14.90 -0.86 -10.68
N PRO A 41 14.32 -2.06 -10.51
CA PRO A 41 13.03 -2.38 -11.13
C PRO A 41 11.94 -1.43 -10.60
N PRO A 42 10.92 -1.13 -11.43
CA PRO A 42 9.80 -0.30 -10.99
C PRO A 42 9.07 -0.95 -9.81
N PRO A 43 8.48 -0.15 -8.90
CA PRO A 43 7.71 -0.69 -7.80
C PRO A 43 6.51 -1.50 -8.33
N PRO A 44 6.07 -2.54 -7.60
CA PRO A 44 4.91 -3.32 -7.99
C PRO A 44 3.66 -2.44 -8.06
N SER A 45 2.79 -2.71 -9.03
CA SER A 45 1.50 -2.03 -9.15
C SER A 45 0.64 -2.22 -7.90
N PRO A 46 -0.18 -1.24 -7.50
CA PRO A 46 -1.16 -1.42 -6.44
C PRO A 46 -2.07 -2.60 -6.74
N LEU A 47 -2.32 -3.45 -5.74
CA LEU A 47 -3.21 -4.58 -5.87
C LEU A 47 -4.64 -4.08 -6.16
N ALA A 48 -5.33 -4.74 -7.10
CA ALA A 48 -6.74 -4.49 -7.35
C ALA A 48 -7.57 -4.81 -6.09
N TRP A 49 -8.68 -4.11 -5.87
CA TRP A 49 -9.46 -4.29 -4.63
C TRP A 49 -10.10 -5.69 -4.56
N GLU A 50 -10.38 -6.29 -5.72
CA GLU A 50 -10.91 -7.64 -5.88
C GLU A 50 -9.96 -8.70 -5.36
N ASP A 51 -8.65 -8.44 -5.49
CA ASP A 51 -7.59 -9.35 -5.05
C ASP A 51 -7.14 -9.09 -3.61
N ALA A 52 -7.67 -8.02 -2.98
CA ALA A 52 -7.36 -7.71 -1.59
C ALA A 52 -7.79 -8.88 -0.67
N PRO A 53 -6.97 -9.20 0.36
CA PRO A 53 -7.36 -10.19 1.34
C PRO A 53 -8.64 -9.74 2.06
N LEU A 54 -9.46 -10.71 2.45
CA LEU A 54 -10.64 -10.44 3.27
C LEU A 54 -10.20 -9.87 4.63
N THR A 55 -10.94 -8.88 5.11
CA THR A 55 -10.78 -8.40 6.49
C THR A 55 -11.06 -9.56 7.44
N PRO A 56 -10.25 -9.76 8.49
CA PRO A 56 -10.52 -10.79 9.49
C PRO A 56 -11.89 -10.58 10.17
N GLY A 57 -12.72 -11.61 10.17
CA GLY A 57 -14.04 -11.54 10.78
C GLY A 57 -15.02 -12.53 10.16
N ASP A 58 -16.17 -12.64 10.79
CA ASP A 58 -17.28 -13.46 10.33
C ASP A 58 -18.58 -12.68 10.41
N TRP A 59 -19.55 -13.05 9.57
CA TRP A 59 -20.91 -12.55 9.62
C TRP A 59 -21.71 -13.27 10.71
N ARG A 60 -22.50 -12.49 11.44
CA ARG A 60 -23.49 -12.98 12.39
C ARG A 60 -24.79 -12.23 12.17
N TYR A 61 -25.86 -12.97 11.96
CA TYR A 61 -27.21 -12.42 11.81
C TYR A 61 -28.06 -12.68 13.05
N ASP A 62 -28.71 -11.64 13.57
CA ASP A 62 -29.76 -11.74 14.61
C ASP A 62 -30.81 -10.65 14.40
N ARG A 63 -32.09 -11.06 14.37
CA ARG A 63 -33.29 -10.19 14.32
C ARG A 63 -33.14 -8.95 13.43
N GLY A 64 -32.97 -9.14 12.13
CA GLY A 64 -32.87 -8.02 11.17
C GLY A 64 -31.56 -7.24 11.25
N THR A 65 -30.53 -7.77 11.91
CA THR A 65 -29.20 -7.16 12.00
C THR A 65 -28.12 -8.14 11.61
N ALA A 66 -27.38 -7.84 10.55
CA ALA A 66 -26.15 -8.52 10.16
C ALA A 66 -24.94 -7.74 10.68
N ARG A 67 -24.03 -8.42 11.39
CA ARG A 67 -22.83 -7.85 11.98
C ARG A 67 -21.61 -8.59 11.47
N PHE A 68 -20.62 -7.87 10.96
CA PHE A 68 -19.34 -8.42 10.54
C PHE A 68 -18.24 -8.00 11.51
N GLY A 69 -17.38 -8.95 11.88
CA GLY A 69 -16.17 -8.69 12.64
C GLY A 69 -15.72 -9.90 13.44
N VAL A 70 -14.60 -9.76 14.15
CA VAL A 70 -14.03 -10.83 14.98
C VAL A 70 -14.96 -11.15 16.16
N ALA A 71 -15.14 -12.44 16.46
CA ALA A 71 -15.93 -12.87 17.61
C ALA A 71 -15.37 -12.30 18.93
N GLY A 72 -16.26 -11.79 19.79
CA GLY A 72 -15.87 -11.15 21.05
C GLY A 72 -15.39 -9.70 20.92
N GLN A 73 -15.24 -9.17 19.71
CA GLN A 73 -14.91 -7.75 19.47
C GLN A 73 -16.14 -6.96 19.00
N PRO A 74 -16.13 -5.62 19.12
CA PRO A 74 -17.10 -4.77 18.44
C PRO A 74 -17.11 -5.05 16.93
N ALA A 75 -18.30 -5.03 16.33
CA ALA A 75 -18.45 -5.26 14.90
C ALA A 75 -17.84 -4.11 14.09
N GLU A 76 -17.13 -4.45 13.02
CA GLU A 76 -16.49 -3.48 12.12
C GLU A 76 -17.46 -2.90 11.10
N LEU A 77 -18.45 -3.70 10.70
CA LEU A 77 -19.54 -3.31 9.82
C LEU A 77 -20.85 -3.90 10.33
N VAL A 78 -21.92 -3.11 10.33
CA VAL A 78 -23.27 -3.55 10.70
C VAL A 78 -24.26 -3.09 9.64
N LEU A 79 -25.15 -3.99 9.24
CA LEU A 79 -26.36 -3.67 8.47
C LEU A 79 -27.55 -4.00 9.38
N ALA A 80 -28.33 -2.98 9.75
CA ALA A 80 -29.45 -3.15 10.66
C ALA A 80 -30.73 -2.60 10.01
N CYS A 81 -31.74 -3.45 9.84
CA CYS A 81 -33.07 -2.99 9.48
C CYS A 81 -33.66 -2.16 10.62
N GLN A 82 -34.23 -1.02 10.25
CA GLN A 82 -34.89 -0.09 11.16
C GLN A 82 -36.41 -0.17 11.01
N ALA A 83 -37.14 0.33 12.00
CA ALA A 83 -38.61 0.30 12.00
C ALA A 83 -39.26 1.04 10.81
N ASP A 84 -38.56 2.00 10.22
CA ASP A 84 -39.00 2.77 9.04
C ASP A 84 -38.65 2.10 7.69
N ARG A 85 -38.27 0.82 7.70
CA ARG A 85 -37.81 0.06 6.51
C ARG A 85 -36.62 0.70 5.81
N THR A 86 -35.72 1.25 6.62
CA THR A 86 -34.38 1.65 6.17
C THR A 86 -33.34 0.68 6.70
N ILE A 87 -32.26 0.48 5.94
CA ILE A 87 -31.06 -0.18 6.44
C ILE A 87 -30.10 0.89 6.93
N LEU A 88 -29.73 0.78 8.20
CA LEU A 88 -28.62 1.52 8.78
C LEU A 88 -27.34 0.73 8.52
N LEU A 89 -26.47 1.27 7.67
CA LEU A 89 -25.12 0.78 7.47
C LEU A 89 -24.19 1.51 8.44
N SER A 90 -23.62 0.80 9.40
CA SER A 90 -22.70 1.35 10.39
C SER A 90 -21.29 0.83 10.17
N ARG A 91 -20.31 1.72 10.01
CA ARG A 91 -18.88 1.42 9.93
C ARG A 91 -18.22 1.84 11.24
N ALA A 92 -17.55 0.91 11.92
CA ALA A 92 -16.81 1.24 13.13
C ALA A 92 -15.72 2.28 12.84
N ALA A 93 -15.62 3.28 13.71
CA ALA A 93 -14.58 4.30 13.65
C ALA A 93 -14.19 4.73 15.07
N PRO A 94 -12.95 5.19 15.29
CA PRO A 94 -12.57 5.79 16.55
C PRO A 94 -13.44 7.00 16.90
N ALA A 95 -13.59 7.26 18.20
CA ALA A 95 -14.23 8.48 18.68
C ALA A 95 -13.51 9.72 18.10
N GLY A 96 -14.27 10.70 17.64
CA GLY A 96 -13.73 11.91 17.02
C GLY A 96 -13.44 11.80 15.53
N SER A 97 -13.79 10.68 14.86
CA SER A 97 -13.77 10.60 13.40
C SER A 97 -14.60 11.72 12.77
N THR A 98 -13.98 12.49 11.87
CA THR A 98 -14.61 13.60 11.12
C THR A 98 -15.07 13.20 9.73
N ALA A 99 -14.89 11.94 9.34
CA ALA A 99 -15.37 11.44 8.05
C ALA A 99 -16.89 11.62 7.94
N ASN A 100 -17.35 11.88 6.72
CA ASN A 100 -18.75 12.20 6.42
C ASN A 100 -19.33 11.32 5.30
N GLY A 101 -18.62 10.27 4.92
CA GLY A 101 -19.03 9.40 3.85
C GLY A 101 -18.41 8.02 3.94
N ILE A 102 -19.16 7.05 3.42
CA ILE A 102 -18.74 5.65 3.30
C ILE A 102 -18.77 5.30 1.82
N ASP A 103 -17.62 4.94 1.28
CA ASP A 103 -17.48 4.50 -0.11
C ASP A 103 -17.68 2.98 -0.19
N VAL A 104 -18.69 2.54 -0.94
CA VAL A 104 -19.00 1.12 -1.16
C VAL A 104 -18.59 0.74 -2.57
N THR A 105 -17.64 -0.18 -2.70
CA THR A 105 -17.19 -0.72 -3.99
C THR A 105 -17.64 -2.17 -4.12
N THR A 106 -18.33 -2.51 -5.20
CA THR A 106 -18.84 -3.85 -5.50
C THR A 106 -18.42 -4.25 -6.91
N SER A 107 -18.65 -5.51 -7.30
CA SER A 107 -18.42 -5.92 -8.69
C SER A 107 -19.34 -5.24 -9.72
N TYR A 108 -20.36 -4.50 -9.28
CA TYR A 108 -21.30 -3.75 -10.13
C TYR A 108 -20.95 -2.27 -10.24
N GLY A 109 -20.06 -1.77 -9.39
CA GLY A 109 -19.66 -0.37 -9.37
C GLY A 109 -19.36 0.15 -7.97
N LYS A 110 -19.07 1.44 -7.90
CA LYS A 110 -18.74 2.17 -6.67
C LYS A 110 -19.75 3.27 -6.40
N ARG A 111 -20.18 3.41 -5.15
CA ARG A 111 -21.06 4.50 -4.71
C ARG A 111 -20.65 5.03 -3.34
N ARG A 112 -20.56 6.36 -3.21
CA ARG A 112 -20.38 7.03 -1.92
C ARG A 112 -21.73 7.27 -1.27
N LEU A 113 -21.84 6.87 0.00
CA LEU A 113 -22.99 7.15 0.86
C LEU A 113 -22.66 8.32 1.78
N PRO A 114 -23.52 9.33 1.90
CA PRO A 114 -23.40 10.31 2.97
C PRO A 114 -23.56 9.60 4.32
N ALA A 115 -22.64 9.86 5.24
CA ALA A 115 -22.61 9.23 6.54
C ALA A 115 -22.45 10.28 7.64
N THR A 116 -23.11 10.06 8.77
CA THR A 116 -23.01 10.91 9.95
C THR A 116 -22.20 10.21 11.05
N PRO A 117 -21.34 10.94 11.77
CA PRO A 117 -20.72 10.42 12.98
C PRO A 117 -21.76 9.95 14.00
N ALA A 118 -21.47 8.85 14.68
CA ALA A 118 -22.26 8.21 15.71
C ALA A 118 -21.36 7.71 16.85
N ALA A 119 -21.95 7.29 17.96
CA ALA A 119 -21.21 6.93 19.18
C ALA A 119 -20.15 5.81 18.95
N GLN A 120 -20.40 4.87 18.04
CA GLN A 120 -19.48 3.76 17.73
C GLN A 120 -19.00 3.76 16.27
N GLY A 121 -19.02 4.91 15.59
CA GLY A 121 -18.47 5.03 14.25
C GLY A 121 -19.24 5.97 13.33
N LEU A 122 -19.52 5.53 12.11
CA LEU A 122 -20.22 6.29 11.07
C LEU A 122 -21.44 5.52 10.60
N THR A 123 -22.54 6.24 10.38
CA THR A 123 -23.80 5.63 9.94
C THR A 123 -24.29 6.26 8.64
N ALA A 124 -24.61 5.42 7.66
CA ALA A 124 -25.35 5.80 6.46
C ALA A 124 -26.73 5.14 6.47
N ARG A 125 -27.75 5.82 5.96
CA ARG A 125 -29.12 5.29 5.83
C ARG A 125 -29.42 5.01 4.37
N LEU A 126 -29.99 3.84 4.11
CA LEU A 126 -30.44 3.39 2.80
C LEU A 126 -31.91 3.00 2.90
N ALA A 127 -32.73 3.35 1.92
CA ALA A 127 -34.05 2.72 1.82
C ALA A 127 -33.86 1.20 1.60
N ALA A 128 -34.75 0.35 2.16
CA ALA A 128 -34.66 -1.09 1.92
C ALA A 128 -34.77 -1.45 0.42
N SER A 129 -35.38 -0.58 -0.40
CA SER A 129 -35.48 -0.72 -1.86
C SER A 129 -34.25 -0.20 -2.63
N ASP A 130 -33.21 0.29 -1.95
CA ASP A 130 -32.04 0.84 -2.62
C ASP A 130 -31.21 -0.27 -3.30
N GLY A 131 -31.01 -0.17 -4.61
CA GLY A 131 -30.31 -1.18 -5.42
C GLY A 131 -28.84 -1.41 -5.05
N LEU A 132 -28.18 -0.51 -4.30
CA LEU A 132 -26.84 -0.80 -3.78
C LEU A 132 -26.84 -2.00 -2.82
N LEU A 133 -27.93 -2.21 -2.09
CA LEU A 133 -28.06 -3.35 -1.19
C LEU A 133 -27.98 -4.67 -1.97
N ASP A 134 -28.58 -4.73 -3.16
CA ASP A 134 -28.48 -5.88 -4.05
C ASP A 134 -27.07 -6.01 -4.64
N TRP A 135 -26.44 -4.89 -5.01
CA TRP A 135 -25.04 -4.91 -5.48
C TRP A 135 -24.09 -5.47 -4.42
N MET A 136 -24.31 -5.16 -3.15
CA MET A 136 -23.55 -5.71 -2.03
C MET A 136 -23.82 -7.21 -1.84
N ALA A 137 -25.10 -7.61 -1.80
CA ALA A 137 -25.52 -8.98 -1.57
C ALA A 137 -25.07 -9.95 -2.67
N PHE A 138 -25.03 -9.50 -3.92
CA PHE A 138 -24.66 -10.30 -5.09
C PHE A 138 -23.26 -10.00 -5.63
N SER A 139 -22.45 -9.23 -4.91
CA SER A 139 -21.07 -8.95 -5.34
C SER A 139 -20.27 -10.25 -5.49
N ARG A 140 -19.37 -10.31 -6.47
CA ARG A 140 -18.57 -11.52 -6.75
C ARG A 140 -17.58 -11.81 -5.61
N GLY A 141 -18.02 -12.59 -4.64
CA GLY A 141 -17.24 -13.07 -3.49
C GLY A 141 -17.04 -12.01 -2.39
N ARG A 142 -16.74 -10.76 -2.75
CA ARG A 142 -16.48 -9.68 -1.80
C ARG A 142 -16.92 -8.30 -2.30
N PHE A 143 -17.05 -7.36 -1.39
CA PHE A 143 -17.18 -5.94 -1.65
C PHE A 143 -16.28 -5.16 -0.68
N ARG A 144 -16.02 -3.90 -0.97
CA ARG A 144 -15.12 -3.07 -0.19
C ARG A 144 -15.84 -1.87 0.42
N ILE A 145 -15.51 -1.58 1.68
CA ILE A 145 -15.96 -0.41 2.43
C ILE A 145 -14.75 0.46 2.71
N ASP A 146 -14.70 1.63 2.08
CA ASP A 146 -13.68 2.65 2.32
C ASP A 146 -14.28 3.82 3.08
N THR A 147 -13.47 4.42 3.96
CA THR A 147 -13.82 5.61 4.71
C THR A 147 -12.56 6.41 4.95
N GLU A 148 -12.64 7.72 4.79
CA GLU A 148 -11.50 8.60 4.96
C GLU A 148 -10.87 8.45 6.35
N GLY A 149 -9.54 8.29 6.40
CA GLY A 149 -8.79 8.12 7.63
C GLY A 149 -8.93 6.76 8.32
N LEU A 150 -9.66 5.81 7.74
CA LEU A 150 -9.82 4.46 8.29
C LEU A 150 -9.22 3.39 7.37
N PRO A 151 -8.74 2.26 7.93
CA PRO A 151 -8.43 1.09 7.13
C PRO A 151 -9.67 0.63 6.37
N ALA A 152 -9.48 0.32 5.08
CA ALA A 152 -10.50 -0.23 4.23
C ALA A 152 -10.91 -1.63 4.69
N LEU A 153 -12.19 -1.94 4.58
CA LEU A 153 -12.70 -3.29 4.84
C LEU A 153 -12.97 -4.01 3.52
N THR A 154 -12.43 -5.21 3.37
CA THR A 154 -12.79 -6.13 2.28
C THR A 154 -13.69 -7.20 2.86
N ILE A 155 -14.99 -7.09 2.59
CA ILE A 155 -16.04 -7.85 3.26
C ILE A 155 -16.54 -8.97 2.35
N PRO A 156 -16.68 -10.21 2.85
CA PRO A 156 -17.30 -11.27 2.07
C PRO A 156 -18.78 -10.99 1.81
N ALA A 157 -19.23 -11.21 0.58
CA ALA A 157 -20.63 -11.08 0.17
C ALA A 157 -21.43 -12.35 0.50
N TRP A 158 -21.56 -12.67 1.80
CA TRP A 158 -22.24 -13.89 2.28
C TRP A 158 -23.74 -13.67 2.54
N ALA A 159 -24.43 -14.77 2.85
CA ALA A 159 -25.88 -14.86 2.92
C ALA A 159 -26.52 -13.89 3.92
N GLU A 160 -25.81 -13.46 4.96
CA GLU A 160 -26.31 -12.54 5.98
C GLU A 160 -26.66 -11.17 5.42
N VAL A 161 -25.93 -10.71 4.39
CA VAL A 161 -26.21 -9.45 3.70
C VAL A 161 -27.54 -9.54 2.96
N ALA A 162 -27.76 -10.59 2.17
CA ALA A 162 -29.03 -10.81 1.48
C ALA A 162 -30.18 -10.98 2.49
N ARG A 163 -29.94 -11.72 3.59
CA ARG A 163 -30.95 -12.00 4.61
C ARG A 163 -31.47 -10.73 5.28
N VAL A 164 -30.59 -9.81 5.68
CA VAL A 164 -31.04 -8.55 6.29
C VAL A 164 -31.79 -7.67 5.29
N VAL A 165 -31.40 -7.67 4.02
CA VAL A 165 -32.08 -6.92 2.97
C VAL A 165 -33.50 -7.44 2.74
N GLU A 166 -33.64 -8.75 2.55
CA GLU A 166 -34.95 -9.39 2.32
C GLU A 166 -35.88 -9.24 3.53
N ASP A 167 -35.37 -9.41 4.74
CA ASP A 167 -36.20 -9.23 5.94
C ASP A 167 -36.63 -7.78 6.16
N CYS A 168 -35.88 -6.79 5.66
CA CYS A 168 -36.24 -5.38 5.76
C CYS A 168 -37.24 -4.90 4.69
N ARG A 169 -37.36 -5.65 3.59
CA ARG A 169 -38.27 -5.34 2.47
C ARG A 169 -39.69 -5.86 2.69
N LYS A 170 -39.84 -6.92 3.49
CA LYS A 170 -41.14 -7.49 3.88
C LYS A 170 -41.97 -6.48 4.68
#